data_AF-A0AAU1V187-F1
#
_entry.id   AF-A0AAU1V187-F1
#
_cell.length_a   1.000
_cell.length_b   1.000
_cell.length_c   1.000
_cell.angle_alpha   90.00
_cell.angle_beta   90.00
_cell.angle_gamma   90.00
#
_symmetry.space_group_name_H-M   'P 1'
#
loop_
_entity.id
_entity.type
_entity.pdbx_description
1 polymer ?
#
loop_
_entity_poly.entity_id
_entity_poly.type
_entity_poly.pdbx_seq_one_letter_code
_entity_poly.pdbx_strand_id
1 'polypeptide(L)'
;MLVVPITAGPRAAIPHLATIGLTLLAFLSASSAVYVLNDLRDCEADRLHPVKRLRPLASGRVSVRGALAVLTALLLATVGLLIAVPPLGALVLGGYVVMNIWYTLALKHQPLVDVSVVAAGFVLRVLAGALAAGLTIQPLLLICVYCASVALSLGKRRHELAGLKVTGEKHRPALSAYTVPFLDHMVVLNLVAALICYVATMWQLNAPYGKVGAALSFPFAAFHVTRYLQMLIVERSGGDPVEDLMRDRQMRLNLGLWTAVLASTFLASSL
;
A
#
# COMPACT_ATOMS: atom_id res chain seq x y z
N MET A 1 1.84 -5.25 -4.26
CA MET A 1 3.29 -5.52 -4.33
C MET A 1 3.76 -6.04 -2.98
N LEU A 2 4.51 -7.14 -2.96
CA LEU A 2 5.30 -7.55 -1.79
C LEU A 2 6.46 -6.57 -1.67
N VAL A 3 6.69 -5.99 -0.49
CA VAL A 3 7.79 -5.04 -0.26
C VAL A 3 8.80 -5.76 0.61
N VAL A 4 9.98 -6.04 0.05
CA VAL A 4 11.10 -6.57 0.82
C VAL A 4 11.87 -5.36 1.37
N PRO A 5 11.99 -5.20 2.70
CA PRO A 5 12.77 -4.11 3.28
C PRO A 5 14.23 -4.18 2.81
N ILE A 6 14.72 -3.08 2.24
CA ILE A 6 16.13 -2.95 1.79
C ILE A 6 17.10 -2.88 3.01
N THR A 7 16.57 -2.81 4.23
CA THR A 7 17.31 -2.59 5.48
C THR A 7 18.36 -3.66 5.81
N ALA A 8 18.33 -4.84 5.19
CA ALA A 8 19.31 -5.90 5.42
C ALA A 8 20.38 -6.01 4.31
N GLY A 9 20.34 -5.14 3.30
CA GLY A 9 21.21 -5.20 2.14
C GLY A 9 20.84 -6.33 1.16
N PRO A 10 21.07 -6.14 -0.15
CA PRO A 10 20.63 -7.07 -1.19
C PRO A 10 21.25 -8.48 -1.07
N ARG A 11 22.43 -8.62 -0.44
CA ARG A 11 23.11 -9.91 -0.27
C ARG A 11 22.40 -10.86 0.70
N ALA A 12 21.75 -10.33 1.74
CA ALA A 12 21.02 -11.14 2.73
C ALA A 12 19.78 -11.83 2.12
N ALA A 13 19.22 -11.27 1.05
CA ALA A 13 18.03 -11.80 0.39
C ALA A 13 18.33 -12.91 -0.65
N ILE A 14 19.58 -13.01 -1.13
CA ILE A 14 19.96 -13.95 -2.21
C ILE A 14 19.63 -15.42 -1.88
N PRO A 15 19.93 -15.94 -0.67
CA PRO A 15 19.60 -17.32 -0.31
C PRO A 15 18.09 -17.58 -0.26
N HIS A 16 17.28 -16.52 -0.14
CA HIS A 16 15.84 -16.61 0.10
C HIS A 16 15.00 -16.26 -1.14
N LEU A 17 15.61 -16.07 -2.31
CA LEU A 17 14.90 -15.64 -3.53
C LEU A 17 13.73 -16.55 -3.92
N ALA A 18 13.88 -17.87 -3.76
CA ALA A 18 12.81 -18.82 -4.02
C ALA A 18 11.61 -18.61 -3.08
N THR A 19 11.87 -18.48 -1.77
CA THR A 19 10.84 -18.24 -0.75
C THR A 19 10.16 -16.89 -0.93
N ILE A 20 10.93 -15.84 -1.28
CA ILE A 20 10.41 -14.51 -1.62
C ILE A 20 9.51 -14.60 -2.85
N GLY A 21 9.93 -15.31 -3.91
CA GLY A 21 9.16 -15.52 -5.12
C GLY A 21 7.85 -16.26 -4.87
N LEU A 22 7.89 -17.36 -4.10
CA LEU A 22 6.70 -18.11 -3.71
C LEU A 22 5.73 -17.25 -2.88
N THR A 23 6.25 -16.50 -1.91
CA THR A 23 5.44 -15.60 -1.09
C THR A 23 4.81 -14.49 -1.93
N LEU A 24 5.55 -13.94 -2.90
CA LEU A 24 5.03 -12.96 -3.85
C LEU A 24 3.89 -13.53 -4.67
N LEU A 25 4.04 -14.73 -5.25
CA LEU A 25 2.99 -15.41 -6.01
C LEU A 25 1.75 -15.70 -5.13
N ALA A 26 1.96 -16.08 -3.87
CA ALA A 26 0.88 -16.32 -2.92
C ALA A 26 0.09 -15.03 -2.65
N PHE A 27 0.78 -13.90 -2.44
CA PHE A 27 0.11 -12.60 -2.28
C PHE A 27 -0.55 -12.09 -3.56
N LEU A 28 0.04 -12.33 -4.74
CA LEU A 28 -0.55 -11.95 -6.02
C LEU A 28 -1.84 -12.73 -6.29
N SER A 29 -1.84 -14.04 -6.05
CA SER A 29 -3.05 -14.88 -6.19
C SER A 29 -4.13 -14.45 -5.19
N ALA A 30 -3.77 -14.29 -3.91
CA ALA A 30 -4.70 -13.89 -2.86
C ALA A 30 -5.29 -12.50 -3.10
N SER A 31 -4.44 -11.52 -3.44
CA SER A 31 -4.90 -10.16 -3.74
C SER A 31 -5.81 -10.15 -4.96
N SER A 32 -5.49 -10.91 -6.01
CA SER A 32 -6.34 -11.03 -7.20
C SER A 32 -7.69 -11.65 -6.86
N ALA A 33 -7.72 -12.71 -6.04
CA ALA A 33 -8.95 -13.33 -5.57
C ALA A 33 -9.85 -12.34 -4.82
N VAL A 34 -9.25 -11.56 -3.90
CA VAL A 34 -9.96 -10.50 -3.16
C VAL A 34 -10.55 -9.45 -4.10
N TYR A 35 -9.79 -9.01 -5.13
CA TYR A 35 -10.30 -8.04 -6.10
C TYR A 35 -11.46 -8.59 -6.92
N VAL A 36 -11.36 -9.83 -7.40
CA VAL A 36 -12.45 -10.49 -8.14
C VAL A 36 -13.69 -10.63 -7.24
N LEU A 37 -13.52 -11.02 -5.99
CA LEU A 37 -14.62 -11.10 -5.02
C LEU A 37 -15.28 -9.72 -4.79
N ASN A 38 -14.49 -8.67 -4.64
CA ASN A 38 -15.03 -7.33 -4.44
C ASN A 38 -15.77 -6.83 -5.71
N ASP A 39 -15.22 -7.04 -6.91
CA ASP A 39 -15.86 -6.65 -8.16
C ASP A 39 -17.15 -7.46 -8.43
N LEU A 40 -17.20 -8.73 -8.02
CA LEU A 40 -18.42 -9.54 -8.07
C LEU A 40 -19.52 -8.93 -7.18
N ARG A 41 -19.17 -8.56 -5.94
CA ARG A 41 -20.10 -7.96 -4.98
C ARG A 41 -20.57 -6.57 -5.42
N ASP A 42 -19.66 -5.77 -5.94
CA ASP A 42 -19.95 -4.37 -6.31
C ASP A 42 -20.51 -4.26 -7.74
N CYS A 43 -20.68 -5.37 -8.47
CA CYS A 43 -21.06 -5.40 -9.89
C CYS A 43 -22.33 -4.58 -10.21
N GLU A 44 -23.41 -4.76 -9.44
CA GLU A 44 -24.67 -4.04 -9.68
C GLU A 44 -24.53 -2.53 -9.42
N ALA A 45 -23.85 -2.15 -8.33
CA ALA A 45 -23.59 -0.75 -8.02
C ALA A 45 -22.66 -0.11 -9.06
N ASP A 46 -21.64 -0.83 -9.51
CA ASP A 46 -20.68 -0.35 -10.51
C ASP A 46 -21.32 -0.15 -11.88
N ARG A 47 -22.37 -0.92 -12.24
CA ARG A 47 -23.16 -0.69 -13.47
C ARG A 47 -23.83 0.68 -13.51
N LEU A 48 -24.23 1.20 -12.36
CA LEU A 48 -24.91 2.49 -12.23
C LEU A 48 -23.93 3.67 -12.18
N HIS A 49 -22.62 3.41 -12.08
CA HIS A 49 -21.61 4.45 -11.93
C HIS A 49 -21.05 4.92 -13.29
N PRO A 50 -20.89 6.23 -13.53
CA PRO A 50 -20.51 6.77 -14.84
C PRO A 50 -19.18 6.23 -15.39
N VAL A 51 -18.17 6.09 -14.52
CA VAL A 51 -16.86 5.50 -14.87
C VAL A 51 -16.78 4.00 -14.57
N LYS A 52 -17.23 3.53 -13.39
CA LYS A 52 -17.04 2.12 -12.98
C LYS A 52 -17.87 1.12 -13.78
N ARG A 53 -18.88 1.57 -14.54
CA ARG A 53 -19.62 0.72 -15.49
C ARG A 53 -18.73 0.06 -16.55
N LEU A 54 -17.55 0.63 -16.82
CA LEU A 54 -16.58 0.10 -17.77
C LEU A 54 -15.75 -1.07 -17.22
N ARG A 55 -15.88 -1.41 -15.94
CA ARG A 55 -15.20 -2.57 -15.34
C ARG A 55 -15.62 -3.86 -16.05
N PRO A 56 -14.75 -4.88 -16.18
CA PRO A 56 -15.03 -6.08 -16.97
C PRO A 56 -16.33 -6.82 -16.56
N LEU A 57 -16.60 -6.90 -15.26
CA LEU A 57 -17.82 -7.53 -14.71
C LEU A 57 -19.06 -6.65 -14.89
N ALA A 58 -18.97 -5.35 -14.59
CA ALA A 58 -20.08 -4.41 -14.72
C ALA A 58 -20.51 -4.23 -16.20
N SER A 59 -19.54 -4.18 -17.12
CA SER A 59 -19.76 -4.06 -18.57
C SER A 59 -20.17 -5.37 -19.25
N GLY A 60 -20.12 -6.50 -18.55
CA GLY A 60 -20.45 -7.81 -19.10
C GLY A 60 -19.37 -8.44 -20.00
N ARG A 61 -18.18 -7.82 -20.12
CA ARG A 61 -17.03 -8.41 -20.84
C ARG A 61 -16.58 -9.73 -20.21
N VAL A 62 -16.78 -9.89 -18.91
CA VAL A 62 -16.55 -11.15 -18.18
C VAL A 62 -17.88 -11.59 -17.58
N SER A 63 -18.29 -12.82 -17.86
CA SER A 63 -19.51 -13.40 -17.27
C SER A 63 -19.31 -13.68 -15.77
N VAL A 64 -20.40 -13.62 -14.99
CA VAL A 64 -20.36 -13.96 -13.55
C VAL A 64 -19.79 -15.37 -13.33
N ARG A 65 -20.17 -16.34 -14.19
CA ARG A 65 -19.62 -17.71 -14.13
C ARG A 65 -18.11 -17.74 -14.40
N GLY A 66 -17.64 -16.96 -15.38
CA GLY A 66 -16.21 -16.84 -15.67
C GLY A 66 -15.43 -16.24 -14.50
N ALA A 67 -15.96 -15.17 -13.89
CA ALA A 67 -15.35 -14.58 -12.71
C ALA A 67 -15.33 -15.52 -11.49
N LEU A 68 -16.39 -16.32 -11.28
CA LEU A 68 -16.41 -17.36 -10.23
C LEU A 68 -15.38 -18.46 -10.50
N ALA A 69 -15.20 -18.89 -11.75
CA ALA A 69 -14.16 -19.85 -12.12
C ALA A 69 -12.75 -19.30 -11.84
N VAL A 70 -12.49 -18.04 -12.23
CA VAL A 70 -11.21 -17.36 -11.95
C VAL A 70 -11.00 -17.21 -10.44
N LEU A 71 -12.02 -16.78 -9.69
CA LEU A 71 -11.96 -16.68 -8.24
C LEU A 71 -11.60 -18.03 -7.60
N THR A 72 -12.26 -19.10 -8.02
CA THR A 72 -12.01 -20.46 -7.50
C THR A 72 -10.59 -20.91 -7.81
N ALA A 73 -10.13 -20.72 -9.04
CA ALA A 73 -8.76 -21.05 -9.45
C ALA A 73 -7.71 -20.27 -8.63
N LEU A 74 -7.94 -18.98 -8.40
CA LEU A 74 -7.05 -18.14 -7.59
C LEU A 74 -7.03 -18.58 -6.13
N LEU A 75 -8.19 -18.91 -5.54
CA LEU A 75 -8.26 -19.41 -4.17
C LEU A 75 -7.54 -20.76 -4.01
N LEU A 76 -7.73 -21.69 -4.95
CA LEU A 76 -7.01 -22.97 -4.96
C LEU A 76 -5.50 -22.76 -5.11
N ALA A 77 -5.08 -21.85 -5.99
CA ALA A 77 -3.67 -21.47 -6.13
C ALA A 77 -3.11 -20.87 -4.83
N THR A 78 -3.86 -19.99 -4.16
CA THR A 78 -3.46 -19.42 -2.87
C THR A 78 -3.30 -20.53 -1.81
N VAL A 79 -4.24 -21.47 -1.71
CA VAL A 79 -4.15 -22.61 -0.78
C VAL A 79 -2.96 -23.51 -1.11
N GLY A 80 -2.73 -23.82 -2.39
CA GLY A 80 -1.56 -24.61 -2.79
C GLY A 80 -0.23 -23.91 -2.48
N LEU A 81 -0.16 -22.60 -2.73
CA LEU A 81 1.04 -21.80 -2.45
C LEU A 81 1.29 -21.62 -0.95
N LEU A 82 0.24 -21.59 -0.11
CA LEU A 82 0.35 -21.50 1.35
C LEU A 82 1.17 -22.66 1.94
N ILE A 83 1.10 -23.85 1.33
CA ILE A 83 1.87 -25.03 1.76
C ILE A 83 3.39 -24.83 1.53
N ALA A 84 3.75 -24.06 0.50
CA ALA A 84 5.14 -23.82 0.11
C ALA A 84 5.77 -22.59 0.78
N VAL A 85 4.98 -21.81 1.53
CA VAL A 85 5.44 -20.61 2.25
C VAL A 85 5.76 -20.98 3.71
N PRO A 86 6.77 -20.35 4.37
CA PRO A 86 7.05 -20.59 5.78
C PRO A 86 5.82 -20.42 6.67
N PRO A 87 5.64 -21.19 7.76
CA PRO A 87 4.42 -21.19 8.56
C PRO A 87 3.98 -19.81 9.07
N LEU A 88 4.93 -18.97 9.50
CA LEU A 88 4.64 -17.59 9.90
C LEU A 88 4.18 -16.72 8.73
N GLY A 89 4.78 -16.89 7.54
CA GLY A 89 4.35 -16.22 6.32
C GLY A 89 2.94 -16.66 5.89
N ALA A 90 2.63 -17.94 6.04
CA ALA A 90 1.29 -18.49 5.78
C ALA A 90 0.24 -17.92 6.74
N LEU A 91 0.56 -17.78 8.04
CA LEU A 91 -0.31 -17.12 9.02
C LEU A 91 -0.58 -15.66 8.65
N VAL A 92 0.45 -14.92 8.25
CA VAL A 92 0.32 -13.52 7.81
C VAL A 92 -0.55 -13.38 6.57
N LEU A 93 -0.38 -14.28 5.58
CA LEU A 93 -1.22 -14.32 4.39
C LEU A 93 -2.67 -14.68 4.71
N GLY A 94 -2.89 -15.66 5.59
CA GLY A 94 -4.23 -16.02 6.07
C GLY A 94 -4.92 -14.85 6.76
N GLY A 95 -4.23 -14.14 7.65
CA GLY A 95 -4.71 -12.91 8.28
C GLY A 95 -5.05 -11.82 7.25
N TYR A 96 -4.20 -11.65 6.23
CA TYR A 96 -4.47 -10.74 5.11
C TYR A 96 -5.77 -11.09 4.38
N VAL A 97 -5.99 -12.36 4.03
CA VAL A 97 -7.22 -12.81 3.34
C VAL A 97 -8.45 -12.59 4.20
N VAL A 98 -8.41 -13.02 5.46
CA VAL A 98 -9.51 -12.84 6.43
C VAL A 98 -9.87 -11.36 6.56
N MET A 99 -8.88 -10.51 6.78
CA MET A 99 -9.09 -9.06 6.90
C MET A 99 -9.73 -8.46 5.64
N ASN A 100 -9.33 -8.90 4.44
CA ASN A 100 -9.92 -8.41 3.20
C ASN A 100 -11.35 -8.93 2.96
N ILE A 101 -11.69 -10.13 3.43
CA ILE A 101 -13.06 -10.63 3.44
C ILE A 101 -13.92 -9.72 4.34
N TRP A 102 -13.51 -9.48 5.59
CA TRP A 102 -14.20 -8.58 6.51
C TRP A 102 -14.35 -7.16 5.94
N TYR A 103 -13.31 -6.66 5.27
CA TYR A 103 -13.34 -5.37 4.57
C TYR A 103 -14.47 -5.31 3.53
N THR A 104 -14.50 -6.29 2.63
CA THR A 104 -15.52 -6.39 1.58
C THR A 104 -16.92 -6.57 2.18
N LEU A 105 -17.03 -7.31 3.29
CA LEU A 105 -18.29 -7.62 3.95
C LEU A 105 -18.92 -6.44 4.69
N ALA A 106 -18.14 -5.70 5.46
CA ALA A 106 -18.67 -4.71 6.40
C ALA A 106 -17.78 -3.47 6.57
N LEU A 107 -16.46 -3.64 6.71
CA LEU A 107 -15.61 -2.56 7.22
C LEU A 107 -15.44 -1.41 6.23
N LYS A 108 -15.66 -1.63 4.94
CA LYS A 108 -15.56 -0.57 3.90
C LYS A 108 -16.56 0.58 4.09
N HIS A 109 -17.56 0.43 4.95
CA HIS A 109 -18.58 1.46 5.22
C HIS A 109 -18.30 2.28 6.48
N GLN A 110 -17.30 1.88 7.27
CA GLN A 110 -16.95 2.55 8.52
C GLN A 110 -15.81 3.56 8.28
N PRO A 111 -16.04 4.87 8.51
CA PRO A 111 -14.98 5.88 8.41
C PRO A 111 -13.80 5.53 9.31
N LEU A 112 -12.60 5.89 8.89
CA LEU A 112 -11.29 5.62 9.52
C LEU A 112 -10.92 4.13 9.56
N VAL A 113 -11.87 3.22 9.76
CA VAL A 113 -11.64 1.78 9.69
C VAL A 113 -11.31 1.35 8.26
N ASP A 114 -11.99 1.91 7.26
CA ASP A 114 -11.73 1.59 5.85
C ASP A 114 -10.27 1.88 5.45
N VAL A 115 -9.76 3.07 5.77
CA VAL A 115 -8.38 3.47 5.48
C VAL A 115 -7.36 2.70 6.34
N SER A 116 -7.70 2.38 7.59
CA SER A 116 -6.84 1.61 8.49
C SER A 116 -6.67 0.17 8.02
N VAL A 117 -7.74 -0.47 7.52
CA VAL A 117 -7.68 -1.83 6.97
C VAL A 117 -6.85 -1.88 5.69
N VAL A 118 -6.97 -0.88 4.81
CA VAL A 118 -6.12 -0.75 3.62
C VAL A 118 -4.64 -0.63 4.04
N ALA A 119 -4.34 0.23 5.01
CA ALA A 119 -2.99 0.42 5.54
C ALA A 119 -2.43 -0.84 6.21
N ALA A 120 -3.21 -1.53 7.03
CA ALA A 120 -2.84 -2.82 7.62
C ALA A 120 -2.52 -3.86 6.54
N GLY A 121 -3.22 -3.83 5.40
CA GLY A 121 -2.90 -4.68 4.25
C GLY A 121 -1.50 -4.43 3.69
N PHE A 122 -1.00 -3.20 3.70
CA PHE A 122 0.39 -2.91 3.30
C PHE A 122 1.39 -3.39 4.35
N VAL A 123 1.08 -3.21 5.64
CA VAL A 123 1.90 -3.70 6.75
C VAL A 123 2.08 -5.22 6.68
N LEU A 124 0.99 -5.98 6.47
CA LEU A 124 1.05 -7.44 6.35
C LEU A 124 1.91 -7.90 5.17
N ARG A 125 1.92 -7.14 4.06
CA ARG A 125 2.78 -7.44 2.90
C ARG A 125 4.26 -7.18 3.19
N VAL A 126 4.58 -6.11 3.90
CA VAL A 126 5.97 -5.85 4.35
C VAL A 126 6.43 -6.92 5.32
N LEU A 127 5.58 -7.28 6.28
CA LEU A 127 5.83 -8.33 7.25
C LEU A 127 6.09 -9.68 6.57
N ALA A 128 5.23 -10.10 5.65
CA ALA A 128 5.44 -11.33 4.89
C ALA A 128 6.72 -11.28 4.02
N GLY A 129 7.01 -10.13 3.39
CA GLY A 129 8.21 -9.97 2.57
C GLY A 129 9.50 -10.11 3.38
N ALA A 130 9.54 -9.51 4.56
CA ALA A 130 10.67 -9.63 5.46
C ALA A 130 10.81 -11.04 6.05
N LEU A 131 9.71 -11.69 6.45
CA LEU A 131 9.73 -13.08 6.90
C LEU A 131 10.22 -14.03 5.80
N ALA A 132 9.77 -13.84 4.56
CA ALA A 132 10.21 -14.65 3.42
C ALA A 132 11.70 -14.46 3.11
N ALA A 133 12.23 -13.24 3.34
CA ALA A 133 13.63 -12.90 3.17
C ALA A 133 14.51 -13.24 4.39
N GLY A 134 13.96 -13.84 5.45
CA GLY A 134 14.71 -14.18 6.67
C GLY A 134 15.17 -12.95 7.47
N LEU A 135 14.52 -11.80 7.29
CA LEU A 135 14.95 -10.53 7.87
C LEU A 135 14.23 -10.22 9.18
N THR A 136 14.97 -9.68 10.14
CA THR A 136 14.39 -9.08 11.35
C THR A 136 13.73 -7.76 11.01
N ILE A 137 12.48 -7.61 11.41
CA ILE A 137 11.67 -6.42 11.10
C ILE A 137 11.81 -5.40 12.22
N GLN A 138 12.14 -4.16 11.85
CA GLN A 138 12.07 -3.04 12.78
C GLN A 138 10.61 -2.60 12.94
N PRO A 139 10.05 -2.58 14.17
CA PRO A 139 8.65 -2.18 14.39
C PRO A 139 8.30 -0.79 13.86
N LEU A 140 9.26 0.14 13.91
CA LEU A 140 9.10 1.50 13.39
C LEU A 140 8.90 1.55 11.87
N LEU A 141 9.48 0.59 11.12
CA LEU A 141 9.22 0.49 9.68
C LEU A 141 7.75 0.11 9.42
N LEU A 142 7.18 -0.77 10.23
CA LEU A 142 5.77 -1.16 10.10
C LEU A 142 4.84 0.03 10.38
N ILE A 143 5.14 0.81 11.42
CA ILE A 143 4.38 2.04 11.74
C ILE A 143 4.55 3.09 10.63
N CYS A 144 5.76 3.27 10.10
CA CYS A 144 6.03 4.14 8.97
C CYS A 144 5.17 3.79 7.75
N VAL A 145 5.14 2.50 7.37
CA VAL A 145 4.34 2.03 6.23
C VAL A 145 2.85 2.18 6.50
N TYR A 146 2.40 1.90 7.73
CA TYR A 146 1.02 2.10 8.13
C TYR A 146 0.60 3.58 7.94
N CYS A 147 1.31 4.51 8.56
CA CYS A 147 1.03 5.94 8.50
C CYS A 147 1.09 6.48 7.05
N ALA A 148 2.11 6.11 6.28
CA ALA A 148 2.19 6.50 4.87
C ALA A 148 0.99 5.98 4.07
N SER A 149 0.58 4.73 4.28
CA SER A 149 -0.56 4.13 3.60
C SER A 149 -1.90 4.76 3.99
N VAL A 150 -2.06 5.13 5.26
CA VAL A 150 -3.23 5.90 5.75
C VAL A 150 -3.25 7.27 5.08
N ALA A 151 -2.13 7.99 5.02
CA ALA A 151 -2.05 9.31 4.38
C ALA A 151 -2.46 9.25 2.89
N LEU A 152 -1.96 8.27 2.14
CA LEU A 152 -2.34 8.08 0.72
C LEU A 152 -3.83 7.74 0.58
N SER A 153 -4.36 6.88 1.47
CA SER A 153 -5.77 6.48 1.45
C SER A 153 -6.70 7.65 1.78
N LEU A 154 -6.33 8.49 2.75
CA LEU A 154 -7.05 9.71 3.09
C LEU A 154 -6.96 10.76 1.97
N GLY A 155 -5.82 10.89 1.29
CA GLY A 155 -5.67 11.75 0.12
C GLY A 155 -6.66 11.37 -1.00
N LYS A 156 -6.87 10.07 -1.23
CA LYS A 156 -7.90 9.59 -2.15
C LYS A 156 -9.31 9.96 -1.72
N ARG A 157 -9.64 9.81 -0.42
CA ARG A 157 -10.94 10.23 0.13
C ARG A 157 -11.17 11.72 -0.01
N ARG A 158 -10.12 12.52 0.16
CA ARG A 158 -10.15 13.96 -0.03
C ARG A 158 -10.44 14.33 -1.47
N HIS A 159 -9.79 13.67 -2.43
CA HIS A 159 -10.06 13.90 -3.85
C HIS A 159 -11.51 13.51 -4.23
N GLU A 160 -11.98 12.35 -3.78
CA GLU A 160 -13.39 11.94 -3.94
C GLU A 160 -14.36 12.99 -3.35
N LEU A 161 -14.06 13.54 -2.16
CA LEU A 161 -14.87 14.58 -1.49
C LEU A 161 -14.80 15.96 -2.18
N ALA A 162 -13.67 16.31 -2.78
CA ALA A 162 -13.53 17.55 -3.53
C ALA A 162 -14.30 17.50 -4.87
N GLY A 163 -14.30 16.34 -5.55
CA GLY A 163 -15.07 16.11 -6.78
C GLY A 163 -16.58 16.12 -6.56
N LEU A 164 -17.03 15.72 -5.38
CA LEU A 164 -18.44 15.71 -4.96
C LEU A 164 -19.15 17.06 -5.10
N LYS A 165 -18.45 18.16 -4.79
CA LYS A 165 -19.00 19.52 -4.91
C LYS A 165 -19.32 19.93 -6.35
N VAL A 166 -18.80 19.20 -7.33
CA VAL A 166 -18.92 19.52 -8.77
C VAL A 166 -20.01 18.70 -9.46
N THR A 167 -20.24 17.44 -9.05
CA THR A 167 -21.07 16.49 -9.82
C THR A 167 -22.37 16.01 -9.16
N GLY A 168 -22.57 16.21 -7.84
CA GLY A 168 -23.83 15.87 -7.17
C GLY A 168 -24.19 14.36 -7.12
N GLU A 169 -23.25 13.47 -7.41
CA GLU A 169 -23.49 12.02 -7.47
C GLU A 169 -23.69 11.36 -6.09
N LYS A 170 -24.39 10.22 -6.05
CA LYS A 170 -24.54 9.38 -4.83
C LYS A 170 -23.21 8.69 -4.50
N HIS A 171 -22.69 8.93 -3.30
CA HIS A 171 -21.37 8.43 -2.87
C HIS A 171 -21.46 7.39 -1.76
N ARG A 172 -20.31 6.77 -1.47
CA ARG A 172 -20.13 5.77 -0.42
C ARG A 172 -20.58 6.36 0.93
N PRO A 173 -21.34 5.63 1.77
CA PRO A 173 -21.80 6.14 3.07
C PRO A 173 -20.69 6.69 3.96
N ALA A 174 -19.51 6.06 3.93
CA ALA A 174 -18.35 6.46 4.73
C ALA A 174 -17.84 7.88 4.45
N LEU A 175 -18.09 8.46 3.26
CA LEU A 175 -17.65 9.82 2.94
C LEU A 175 -18.46 10.90 3.68
N SER A 176 -19.67 10.59 4.14
CA SER A 176 -20.54 11.56 4.84
C SER A 176 -19.96 12.05 6.17
N ALA A 177 -19.04 11.28 6.76
CA ALA A 177 -18.40 11.61 8.03
C ALA A 177 -17.15 12.51 7.88
N TYR A 178 -16.76 12.89 6.67
CA TYR A 178 -15.53 13.64 6.43
C TYR A 178 -15.78 15.08 5.96
N THR A 179 -14.89 15.98 6.36
CA THR A 179 -14.75 17.32 5.79
C THR A 179 -13.36 17.47 5.19
N VAL A 180 -13.21 18.33 4.17
CA VAL A 180 -11.89 18.59 3.55
C VAL A 180 -10.85 19.05 4.58
N PRO A 181 -11.15 20.01 5.49
CA PRO A 181 -10.19 20.40 6.51
C PRO A 181 -9.82 19.25 7.45
N PHE A 182 -10.77 18.42 7.86
CA PHE A 182 -10.47 17.26 8.71
C PHE A 182 -9.51 16.28 8.01
N LEU A 183 -9.75 15.99 6.72
CA LEU A 183 -8.88 15.13 5.93
C LEU A 183 -7.47 15.74 5.76
N ASP A 184 -7.36 17.05 5.55
CA ASP A 184 -6.07 17.74 5.46
C ASP A 184 -5.24 17.54 6.75
N HIS A 185 -5.84 17.74 7.93
CA HIS A 185 -5.16 17.53 9.21
C HIS A 185 -4.75 16.08 9.41
N MET A 186 -5.61 15.12 9.06
CA MET A 186 -5.32 13.69 9.20
C MET A 186 -4.21 13.22 8.25
N VAL A 187 -4.15 13.75 7.03
CA VAL A 187 -3.06 13.48 6.08
C VAL A 187 -1.74 14.02 6.64
N VAL A 188 -1.70 15.28 7.09
CA VAL A 188 -0.49 15.89 7.65
C VAL A 188 -0.01 15.12 8.88
N LEU A 189 -0.91 14.78 9.81
CA LEU A 189 -0.59 13.99 11.01
C LEU A 189 0.11 12.67 10.64
N ASN A 190 -0.45 11.93 9.68
CA ASN A 190 0.10 10.64 9.27
C ASN A 190 1.41 10.77 8.49
N LEU A 191 1.58 11.80 7.66
CA LEU A 191 2.84 12.03 6.94
C LEU A 191 3.97 12.42 7.91
N VAL A 192 3.69 13.25 8.91
CA VAL A 192 4.67 13.60 9.95
C VAL A 192 5.05 12.37 10.77
N ALA A 193 4.07 11.57 11.20
CA ALA A 193 4.33 10.32 11.91
C ALA A 193 5.17 9.34 11.07
N ALA A 194 4.87 9.22 9.78
CA ALA A 194 5.65 8.40 8.84
C ALA A 194 7.10 8.92 8.71
N LEU A 195 7.30 10.23 8.57
CA LEU A 195 8.63 10.83 8.46
C LEU A 195 9.47 10.60 9.73
N ILE A 196 8.86 10.76 10.92
CA ILE A 196 9.52 10.48 12.21
C ILE A 196 9.91 9.00 12.30
N CYS A 197 8.97 8.09 11.99
CA CYS A 197 9.22 6.65 12.03
C CYS A 197 10.29 6.23 11.02
N TYR A 198 10.30 6.83 9.81
CA TYR A 198 11.35 6.63 8.81
C TYR A 198 12.72 7.01 9.35
N VAL A 199 12.87 8.23 9.88
CA VAL A 199 14.15 8.70 10.44
C VAL A 199 14.59 7.80 11.59
N ALA A 200 13.68 7.45 12.49
CA ALA A 200 13.98 6.58 13.62
C ALA A 200 14.38 5.15 13.19
N THR A 201 13.74 4.60 12.16
CA THR A 201 14.13 3.33 11.52
C THR A 201 15.57 3.42 10.99
N MET A 202 15.86 4.45 10.19
CA MET A 202 17.19 4.66 9.62
C MET A 202 18.26 4.90 10.70
N TRP A 203 17.90 5.59 11.79
CA TRP A 203 18.80 5.88 12.90
C TRP A 203 19.18 4.64 13.71
N GLN A 204 18.28 3.66 13.78
CA GLN A 204 18.48 2.39 14.49
C GLN A 204 19.16 1.32 13.62
N LEU A 205 19.42 1.60 12.34
CA LEU A 205 20.20 0.68 11.51
C LEU A 205 21.61 0.53 12.07
N ASN A 206 21.96 -0.69 12.45
CA ASN A 206 23.29 -1.04 12.97
C ASN A 206 24.29 -1.19 11.82
N ALA A 207 24.56 -0.09 11.11
CA ALA A 207 25.49 -0.01 9.99
C ALA A 207 26.51 1.12 10.25
N PRO A 208 27.79 0.96 9.85
CA PRO A 208 28.85 1.95 10.04
C PRO A 208 28.48 3.38 9.60
N TYR A 209 27.62 3.49 8.59
CA TYR A 209 27.14 4.76 8.04
C TYR A 209 25.61 4.95 8.14
N GLY A 210 24.89 4.15 8.94
CA GLY A 210 23.43 4.20 9.04
C GLY A 210 22.90 5.58 9.47
N LYS A 211 23.53 6.19 10.48
CA LYS A 211 23.17 7.53 10.97
C LYS A 211 23.46 8.64 9.95
N VAL A 212 24.57 8.53 9.24
CA VAL A 212 24.92 9.47 8.15
C VAL A 212 23.94 9.33 7.00
N GLY A 213 23.57 8.10 6.63
CA GLY A 213 22.53 7.83 5.64
C GLY A 213 21.16 8.37 6.05
N ALA A 214 20.79 8.26 7.33
CA ALA A 214 19.57 8.87 7.86
C ALA A 214 19.58 10.40 7.67
N ALA A 215 20.67 11.07 8.04
CA ALA A 215 20.81 12.52 7.91
C ALA A 215 20.80 12.99 6.44
N LEU A 216 21.54 12.31 5.56
CA LEU A 216 21.63 12.66 4.14
C LEU A 216 20.32 12.36 3.39
N SER A 217 19.58 11.34 3.79
CA SER A 217 18.32 10.96 3.15
C SER A 217 17.11 11.79 3.63
N PHE A 218 17.20 12.43 4.80
CA PHE A 218 16.12 13.21 5.38
C PHE A 218 15.59 14.35 4.48
N PRO A 219 16.44 15.21 3.86
CA PRO A 219 15.96 16.26 2.96
C PRO A 219 15.11 15.72 1.81
N PHE A 220 15.46 14.56 1.27
CA PHE A 220 14.70 13.92 0.18
C PHE A 220 13.35 13.38 0.67
N ALA A 221 13.32 12.76 1.84
CA ALA A 221 12.08 12.29 2.46
C ALA A 221 11.13 13.46 2.81
N ALA A 222 11.68 14.54 3.38
CA ALA A 222 10.95 15.75 3.70
C ALA A 222 10.38 16.41 2.43
N PHE A 223 11.19 16.53 1.37
CA PHE A 223 10.73 17.04 0.07
C PHE A 223 9.61 16.17 -0.53
N HIS A 224 9.71 14.85 -0.41
CA HIS A 224 8.68 13.93 -0.91
C HIS A 224 7.33 14.17 -0.20
N VAL A 225 7.35 14.33 1.12
CA VAL A 225 6.17 14.64 1.94
C VAL A 225 5.57 16.00 1.57
N THR A 226 6.40 17.04 1.46
CA THR A 226 5.90 18.39 1.17
C THR A 226 5.39 18.52 -0.27
N ARG A 227 6.05 17.89 -1.25
CA ARG A 227 5.58 17.84 -2.64
C ARG A 227 4.25 17.08 -2.74
N TYR A 228 4.09 15.97 -2.02
CA TYR A 228 2.81 15.26 -1.98
C TYR A 228 1.69 16.13 -1.40
N LEU A 229 1.95 16.84 -0.30
CA LEU A 229 0.99 17.80 0.27
C LEU A 229 0.67 18.93 -0.71
N GLN A 230 1.64 19.44 -1.45
CA GLN A 230 1.42 20.46 -2.47
C GLN A 230 0.50 19.96 -3.59
N MET A 231 0.76 18.76 -4.11
CA MET A 231 -0.09 18.14 -5.15
C MET A 231 -1.52 17.92 -4.66
N LEU A 232 -1.67 17.44 -3.42
CA LEU A 232 -2.97 17.14 -2.83
C LEU A 232 -3.75 18.43 -2.51
N ILE A 233 -3.14 19.38 -1.80
CA ILE A 233 -3.82 20.55 -1.24
C ILE A 233 -3.96 21.68 -2.26
N VAL A 234 -2.86 22.00 -2.97
CA VAL A 234 -2.77 23.16 -3.86
C VAL A 234 -3.23 22.79 -5.27
N GLU A 235 -2.64 21.75 -5.86
CA GLU A 235 -2.92 21.36 -7.26
C GLU A 235 -4.25 20.59 -7.38
N ARG A 236 -4.83 20.17 -6.25
CA ARG A 236 -6.08 19.36 -6.17
C ARG A 236 -6.01 18.07 -7.01
N SER A 237 -4.80 17.58 -7.26
CA SER A 237 -4.52 16.26 -7.79
C SER A 237 -4.71 15.20 -6.68
N GLY A 238 -4.94 13.93 -7.01
CA GLY A 238 -5.14 12.89 -5.99
C GLY A 238 -6.15 11.80 -6.32
N GLY A 239 -6.51 11.61 -7.60
CA GLY A 239 -7.44 10.55 -8.01
C GLY A 239 -6.86 9.16 -7.75
N ASP A 240 -5.64 8.94 -8.22
CA ASP A 240 -4.81 7.81 -7.84
C ASP A 240 -3.47 8.35 -7.32
N PRO A 241 -3.28 8.40 -5.98
CA PRO A 241 -2.08 8.94 -5.38
C PRO A 241 -0.78 8.33 -5.91
N VAL A 242 -0.79 7.05 -6.30
CA VAL A 242 0.41 6.36 -6.80
C VAL A 242 0.69 6.79 -8.24
N GLU A 243 -0.33 6.88 -9.07
CA GLU A 243 -0.18 7.32 -10.46
C GLU A 243 0.25 8.78 -10.53
N ASP A 244 -0.36 9.64 -9.70
CA ASP A 244 -0.02 11.06 -9.60
C ASP A 244 1.45 11.23 -9.17
N LEU A 245 1.89 10.46 -8.17
CA LEU A 245 3.28 10.44 -7.69
C LEU A 245 4.27 10.03 -8.79
N MET A 246 3.91 9.05 -9.62
CA MET A 246 4.78 8.55 -10.69
C MET A 246 4.79 9.46 -11.92
N ARG A 247 3.73 10.24 -12.16
CA ARG A 247 3.69 11.20 -13.27
C ARG A 247 4.49 12.45 -12.96
N ASP A 248 4.50 12.88 -11.69
CA ASP A 248 5.22 14.09 -11.28
C ASP A 248 6.73 13.97 -11.52
N ARG A 249 7.28 14.91 -12.30
CA ARG A 249 8.71 14.91 -12.67
C ARG A 249 9.61 15.15 -11.45
N GLN A 250 9.22 16.06 -10.56
CA GLN A 250 10.03 16.41 -9.39
C GLN A 250 10.09 15.23 -8.42
N MET A 251 8.96 14.55 -8.23
CA MET A 251 8.85 13.38 -7.37
C MET A 251 9.70 12.21 -7.86
N ARG A 252 9.67 11.91 -9.17
CA ARG A 252 10.53 10.88 -9.77
C ARG A 252 12.02 11.19 -9.64
N LEU A 253 12.41 12.44 -9.92
CA LEU A 253 13.81 12.87 -9.77
C LEU A 253 14.26 12.72 -8.31
N ASN A 254 13.46 13.22 -7.36
CA ASN A 254 13.74 13.14 -5.94
C ASN A 254 13.84 11.69 -5.46
N LEU A 255 12.95 10.80 -5.91
CA LEU A 255 12.98 9.38 -5.59
C LEU A 255 14.26 8.70 -6.12
N GLY A 256 14.70 9.05 -7.34
CA GLY A 256 15.95 8.56 -7.91
C GLY A 256 17.17 8.98 -7.08
N LEU A 257 17.26 10.26 -6.73
CA LEU A 257 18.34 10.80 -5.90
C LEU A 257 18.32 10.19 -4.48
N TRP A 258 17.15 10.07 -3.88
CA TRP A 258 16.98 9.46 -2.57
C TRP A 258 17.45 8.01 -2.55
N THR A 259 17.06 7.23 -3.56
CA THR A 259 17.49 5.84 -3.72
C THR A 259 19.00 5.74 -3.90
N ALA A 260 19.62 6.66 -4.66
CA ALA A 260 21.07 6.70 -4.83
C ALA A 260 21.81 6.98 -3.50
N VAL A 261 21.29 7.89 -2.68
CA VAL A 261 21.86 8.20 -1.34
C VAL A 261 21.72 7.00 -0.39
N LEU A 262 20.58 6.31 -0.39
CA LEU A 262 20.39 5.11 0.41
C LEU A 262 21.30 3.98 -0.08
N ALA A 263 21.37 3.74 -1.39
CA ALA A 263 22.22 2.71 -1.97
C ALA A 263 23.70 2.95 -1.67
N SER A 264 24.19 4.19 -1.77
CA SER A 264 25.59 4.51 -1.48
C SER A 264 25.95 4.29 -0.01
N THR A 265 25.03 4.62 0.91
CA THR A 265 25.23 4.37 2.35
C THR A 265 25.23 2.88 2.69
N PHE A 266 24.37 2.07 2.07
CA PHE A 266 24.40 0.62 2.24
C PHE A 266 25.62 -0.05 1.59
N LEU A 267 26.05 0.42 0.42
CA LEU A 267 27.27 -0.09 -0.24
C LEU A 267 28.52 0.23 0.58
N ALA A 268 28.64 1.47 1.07
CA ALA A 268 29.75 1.87 1.94
C ALA A 268 29.80 1.10 3.25
N SER A 269 28.66 0.63 3.77
CA SER A 269 28.61 -0.24 4.96
C SER A 269 28.99 -1.70 4.71
N SER A 270 29.19 -2.10 3.45
CA SER A 270 29.51 -3.49 3.05
C SER A 270 30.95 -3.71 2.61
N LEU A 271 31.76 -2.63 2.64
CA LEU A 271 33.21 -2.60 2.42
C LEU A 271 33.92 -2.62 3.77
#